data_AF-A0A9P5YPR4-F1
#
_entry.id   AF-A0A9P5YPR4-F1
#
_cell.length_a   1.000
_cell.length_b   1.000
_cell.length_c   1.000
_cell.angle_alpha   90.00
_cell.angle_beta   90.00
_cell.angle_gamma   90.00
#
_symmetry.space_group_name_H-M   'P 1'
#
loop_
_entity.id
_entity.type
_entity.pdbx_description
1 polymer ?
#
loop_
_entity_poly.entity_id
_entity_poly.type
_entity_poly.pdbx_seq_one_letter_code
_entity_poly.pdbx_strand_id
1 'polypeptide(L)'
;MFSNANNLAIHGGQFSNVQGDMHIHTAAAERLKLLLQNIAPGALHDAAERGDQPGCHENTRVAILKEIMDWLQDPNTRERFIYWLYGPAGSGKTSISQSIAEALAKLGLLAASFFFWRSATGRNTSDRFTATTRNHQK
;
A
#
# COMPACT_ATOMS: atom_id res chain seq x y z
N MET A 1 -37.46 -19.53 18.38
CA MET A 1 -36.50 -19.70 19.49
C MET A 1 -37.13 -19.60 20.88
N PHE A 2 -38.28 -18.94 21.08
CA PHE A 2 -38.95 -18.92 22.39
C PHE A 2 -40.44 -19.27 22.27
N SER A 3 -40.74 -20.54 22.05
CA SER A 3 -42.11 -21.06 22.13
C SER A 3 -42.43 -21.47 23.57
N ASN A 4 -43.54 -20.97 24.12
CA ASN A 4 -44.00 -21.18 25.51
C ASN A 4 -43.11 -20.61 26.63
N ALA A 5 -42.24 -19.64 26.33
CA ALA A 5 -41.51 -18.93 27.38
C ALA A 5 -42.41 -17.91 28.10
N ASN A 6 -42.49 -17.99 29.43
CA ASN A 6 -43.14 -16.98 30.27
C ASN A 6 -42.07 -16.25 31.09
N ASN A 7 -42.20 -14.92 31.17
CA ASN A 7 -41.30 -14.03 31.93
C ASN A 7 -39.83 -13.96 31.44
N LEU A 8 -39.59 -13.96 30.12
CA LEU A 8 -38.25 -13.79 29.55
C LEU A 8 -37.85 -12.31 29.51
N ALA A 9 -36.89 -11.91 30.35
CA ALA A 9 -36.27 -10.60 30.31
C ALA A 9 -34.84 -10.72 29.79
N ILE A 10 -34.58 -10.23 28.57
CA ILE A 10 -33.23 -10.11 28.02
C ILE A 10 -32.84 -8.64 28.02
N HIS A 11 -31.78 -8.29 28.75
CA HIS A 11 -31.26 -6.94 28.83
C HIS A 11 -29.91 -6.84 28.11
N GLY A 12 -29.83 -5.93 27.12
CA GLY A 12 -28.62 -5.66 26.33
C GLY A 12 -28.37 -6.63 25.16
N GLY A 13 -27.39 -6.30 24.32
CA GLY A 13 -26.94 -7.11 23.18
C GLY A 13 -27.45 -6.67 21.80
N GLN A 14 -26.99 -7.36 20.74
CA GLN A 14 -27.48 -7.25 19.37
C GLN A 14 -28.20 -8.55 18.99
N PHE A 15 -29.45 -8.44 18.54
CA PHE A 15 -30.30 -9.59 18.21
C PHE A 15 -30.49 -9.68 16.70
N SER A 16 -29.89 -10.70 16.08
CA SER A 16 -30.06 -10.99 14.66
C SER A 16 -30.96 -12.20 14.49
N ASN A 17 -32.19 -11.99 14.01
CA ASN A 17 -33.10 -13.08 13.66
C ASN A 17 -32.85 -13.51 12.21
N VAL A 18 -32.44 -14.75 11.98
CA VAL A 18 -32.16 -15.29 10.64
C VAL A 18 -33.09 -16.48 10.40
N GLN A 19 -33.86 -16.41 9.30
CA GLN A 19 -34.88 -17.41 8.95
C GLN A 19 -34.31 -18.59 8.13
N GLY A 20 -32.98 -18.69 8.04
CA GLY A 20 -32.21 -19.72 7.33
C GLY A 20 -30.77 -19.81 7.89
N ASP A 21 -29.84 -20.42 7.15
CA ASP A 21 -28.47 -20.61 7.63
C ASP A 21 -27.69 -19.28 7.71
N MET A 22 -27.11 -19.02 8.89
CA MET A 22 -26.21 -17.89 9.09
C MET A 22 -24.76 -18.35 8.89
N HIS A 23 -24.16 -18.00 7.75
CA HIS A 23 -22.73 -18.19 7.53
C HIS A 23 -21.94 -17.00 8.08
N ILE A 24 -21.45 -17.11 9.32
CA ILE A 24 -20.56 -16.10 9.91
C ILE A 24 -19.15 -16.29 9.34
N HIS A 25 -18.73 -15.44 8.41
CA HIS A 25 -17.39 -15.47 7.82
C HIS A 25 -16.34 -14.78 8.73
N THR A 26 -16.00 -15.38 9.87
CA THR A 26 -14.88 -14.92 10.73
C THR A 26 -13.52 -15.04 10.03
N ALA A 27 -13.40 -15.93 9.05
CA ALA A 27 -12.18 -16.16 8.29
C ALA A 27 -11.65 -14.91 7.55
N ALA A 28 -12.53 -13.99 7.13
CA ALA A 28 -12.10 -12.76 6.45
C ALA A 28 -11.32 -11.83 7.40
N ALA A 29 -11.77 -11.68 8.64
CA ALA A 29 -11.10 -10.87 9.65
C ALA A 29 -9.73 -11.46 10.03
N GLU A 30 -9.63 -12.77 10.19
CA GLU A 30 -8.36 -13.44 10.45
C GLU A 30 -7.39 -13.35 9.27
N ARG A 31 -7.87 -13.46 8.03
CA ARG A 31 -7.05 -13.27 6.82
C ARG A 31 -6.51 -11.85 6.72
N LEU A 32 -7.32 -10.83 7.03
CA LEU A 32 -6.87 -9.45 7.04
C LEU A 32 -5.80 -9.22 8.13
N LYS A 33 -6.01 -9.80 9.32
CA LYS A 33 -5.03 -9.74 10.42
C LYS A 33 -3.68 -10.35 10.01
N LEU A 34 -3.69 -11.48 9.31
CA LEU A 34 -2.47 -12.10 8.78
C LEU A 34 -1.77 -11.20 7.77
N LEU A 35 -2.50 -10.50 6.89
CA LEU A 35 -1.91 -9.54 5.96
C LEU A 35 -1.26 -8.37 6.71
N LEU A 36 -1.96 -7.79 7.68
CA LEU A 36 -1.48 -6.68 8.49
C LEU A 36 -0.23 -7.02 9.30
N GLN A 37 -0.08 -8.27 9.76
CA GLN A 37 1.13 -8.71 10.47
C GLN A 37 2.36 -8.82 9.54
N ASN A 38 2.14 -8.90 8.23
CA ASN A 38 3.19 -9.15 7.24
C ASN A 38 3.49 -7.93 6.34
N ILE A 39 2.92 -6.75 6.63
CA ILE A 39 3.27 -5.53 5.91
C ILE A 39 4.59 -4.93 6.42
N ALA A 40 5.19 -4.07 5.60
CA ALA A 40 6.32 -3.21 5.95
C ALA A 40 5.89 -1.74 5.78
N PRO A 41 5.30 -1.10 6.81
CA PRO A 41 4.80 0.27 6.69
C PRO A 41 5.90 1.26 6.29
N GLY A 42 7.12 1.10 6.83
CA GLY A 42 8.31 1.88 6.46
C GLY A 42 8.76 1.77 5.00
N ALA A 43 8.16 0.88 4.20
CA ALA A 43 8.48 0.74 2.78
C ALA A 43 7.62 1.66 1.89
N LEU A 44 6.56 2.27 2.43
CA LEU A 44 5.70 3.17 1.66
C LEU A 44 6.41 4.50 1.34
N HIS A 45 5.97 5.17 0.28
CA HIS A 45 6.50 6.47 -0.12
C HIS A 45 6.18 7.58 0.90
N ASP A 46 5.08 7.46 1.65
CA ASP A 46 4.59 8.40 2.67
C ASP A 46 4.91 7.98 4.11
N ALA A 47 5.75 6.95 4.28
CA ALA A 47 6.11 6.46 5.60
C ALA A 47 6.96 7.47 6.38
N ALA A 48 6.60 7.71 7.65
CA ALA A 48 7.35 8.62 8.53
C ALA A 48 8.83 8.21 8.71
N GLU A 49 9.13 6.91 8.67
CA GLU A 49 10.50 6.37 8.69
C GLU A 49 11.38 6.85 7.51
N ARG A 50 10.76 7.43 6.48
CA ARG A 50 11.44 8.02 5.32
C ARG A 50 11.57 9.54 5.40
N GLY A 51 11.15 10.16 6.51
CA GLY A 51 11.14 11.62 6.74
C GLY A 51 12.47 12.34 6.49
N ASP A 52 13.60 11.62 6.50
CA ASP A 52 14.94 12.17 6.21
C ASP A 52 15.44 11.94 4.77
N GLN A 53 14.66 11.26 3.91
CA GLN A 53 14.97 11.09 2.48
C GLN A 53 14.01 11.92 1.64
N PRO A 54 14.18 13.25 1.60
CA PRO A 54 13.35 14.08 0.76
C PRO A 54 13.50 13.66 -0.71
N GLY A 55 12.41 13.82 -1.45
CA GLY A 55 12.44 13.79 -2.90
C GLY A 55 13.44 14.81 -3.46
N CYS A 56 13.49 14.90 -4.78
CA CYS A 56 14.23 15.96 -5.45
C CYS A 56 13.75 17.34 -4.96
N HIS A 57 14.68 18.22 -4.63
CA HIS A 57 14.36 19.62 -4.36
C HIS A 57 13.67 20.25 -5.57
N GLU A 58 12.84 21.25 -5.31
CA GLU A 58 12.13 22.01 -6.33
C GLU A 58 13.09 22.51 -7.42
N ASN A 59 12.63 22.43 -8.67
CA ASN A 59 13.39 22.85 -9.86
C ASN A 59 14.72 22.10 -10.08
N THR A 60 14.95 20.97 -9.42
CA THR A 60 16.09 20.08 -9.69
C THR A 60 15.65 18.82 -10.42
N ARG A 61 16.54 18.24 -11.25
CA ARG A 61 16.28 16.98 -11.99
C ARG A 61 15.00 17.01 -12.84
N VAL A 62 14.55 18.19 -13.25
CA VAL A 62 13.28 18.40 -13.98
C VAL A 62 13.23 17.57 -15.26
N ALA A 63 14.33 17.52 -16.02
CA ALA A 63 14.38 16.79 -17.29
C ALA A 63 14.08 15.29 -17.12
N ILE A 64 14.75 14.63 -16.18
CA ILE A 64 14.55 13.19 -15.95
C ILE A 64 13.20 12.89 -15.28
N LEU A 65 12.74 13.77 -14.38
CA LEU A 65 11.40 13.62 -13.79
C LEU A 65 10.32 13.72 -14.88
N LYS A 66 10.45 14.67 -15.81
CA LYS A 66 9.56 14.81 -16.94
C LYS A 66 9.61 13.59 -17.86
N GLU A 67 10.80 13.11 -18.20
CA GLU A 67 10.99 11.93 -19.04
C GLU A 67 10.26 10.70 -18.47
N ILE A 68 10.40 10.44 -17.16
CA ILE A 68 9.74 9.32 -16.50
C ILE A 68 8.22 9.52 -16.48
N MET A 69 7.74 10.74 -16.20
CA MET A 69 6.30 11.05 -16.19
C MET A 69 5.67 10.95 -17.58
N ASP A 70 6.38 11.35 -18.63
CA ASP A 70 5.94 11.18 -20.01
C ASP A 70 5.87 9.69 -20.37
N TRP A 71 6.90 8.91 -19.99
CA TRP A 71 6.92 7.46 -20.20
C TRP A 71 5.75 6.73 -19.52
N LEU A 72 5.38 7.15 -18.31
CA LEU A 72 4.24 6.59 -17.55
C LEU A 72 2.88 6.91 -18.18
N GLN A 73 2.76 8.03 -18.89
CA GLN A 73 1.51 8.52 -19.46
C GLN A 73 1.35 8.20 -20.95
N ASP A 74 2.40 7.71 -21.62
CA ASP A 74 2.34 7.33 -23.03
C ASP A 74 1.39 6.13 -23.23
N PRO A 75 0.29 6.28 -24.00
CA PRO A 75 -0.62 5.17 -24.24
C PRO A 75 0.01 4.01 -25.02
N ASN A 76 1.15 4.24 -25.70
CA ASN A 76 1.90 3.23 -26.44
C ASN A 76 2.90 2.45 -25.57
N THR A 77 3.13 2.86 -24.31
CA THR A 77 4.02 2.13 -23.39
C THR A 77 3.34 1.00 -22.63
N ARG A 78 2.12 0.59 -23.02
CA ARG A 78 1.40 -0.56 -22.43
C ARG A 78 2.20 -1.88 -22.42
N GLU A 79 3.26 -1.97 -23.21
CA GLU A 79 4.17 -3.13 -23.26
C GLU A 79 5.45 -2.96 -22.39
N ARG A 80 5.67 -1.78 -21.80
CA ARG A 80 6.85 -1.46 -20.99
C ARG A 80 6.49 -1.43 -19.51
N PHE A 81 6.75 -2.52 -18.81
CA PHE A 81 6.40 -2.67 -17.39
C PHE A 81 7.45 -2.15 -16.41
N ILE A 82 8.69 -1.93 -16.87
CA ILE A 82 9.84 -1.62 -16.01
C ILE A 82 10.60 -0.42 -16.59
N TYR A 83 10.76 0.63 -15.79
CA TYR A 83 11.68 1.72 -16.06
C TYR A 83 12.98 1.50 -15.29
N TRP A 84 14.11 1.42 -16.00
CA TRP A 84 15.43 1.21 -15.39
C TRP A 84 16.19 2.52 -15.22
N LEU A 85 16.16 3.09 -14.01
CA LEU A 85 16.92 4.31 -13.67
C LEU A 85 18.32 3.96 -13.18
N TYR A 86 19.35 4.31 -13.97
CA TYR A 86 20.75 4.03 -13.65
C TYR A 86 21.59 5.32 -13.58
N GLY A 87 22.75 5.23 -12.92
CA GLY A 87 23.68 6.34 -12.78
C GLY A 87 24.63 6.18 -11.60
N PRO A 88 25.62 7.08 -11.43
CA PRO A 88 26.64 7.01 -10.40
C PRO A 88 26.09 6.90 -8.97
N ALA A 89 26.86 6.34 -8.04
CA ALA A 89 26.52 6.38 -6.62
C ALA A 89 26.37 7.85 -6.18
N GLY A 90 25.37 8.14 -5.33
CA GLY A 90 25.10 9.50 -4.87
C GLY A 90 24.36 10.41 -5.88
N SER A 91 24.04 9.94 -7.10
CA SER A 91 23.35 10.76 -8.11
C SER A 91 21.88 11.12 -7.78
N GLY A 92 21.35 10.66 -6.64
CA GLY A 92 19.99 10.96 -6.20
C GLY A 92 18.90 10.08 -6.82
N LYS A 93 19.22 8.89 -7.33
CA LYS A 93 18.22 7.94 -7.89
C LYS A 93 17.05 7.69 -6.94
N THR A 94 17.32 7.44 -5.67
CA THR A 94 16.28 7.24 -4.64
C THR A 94 15.39 8.47 -4.49
N SER A 95 15.96 9.68 -4.55
CA SER A 95 15.20 10.94 -4.51
C SER A 95 14.35 11.15 -5.77
N ILE A 96 14.82 10.71 -6.94
CA ILE A 96 14.03 10.72 -8.19
C ILE A 96 12.84 9.78 -8.05
N SER A 97 13.05 8.53 -7.64
CA SER A 97 11.97 7.56 -7.42
C SER A 97 10.96 8.05 -6.37
N GLN A 98 11.44 8.72 -5.32
CA GLN A 98 10.57 9.35 -4.32
C GLN A 98 9.69 10.44 -4.94
N SER A 99 10.27 11.38 -5.68
CA SER A 99 9.50 12.45 -6.33
C SER A 99 8.48 11.92 -7.34
N ILE A 100 8.82 10.85 -8.09
CA ILE A 100 7.87 10.21 -9.00
C ILE A 100 6.71 9.59 -8.23
N ALA A 101 6.98 8.85 -7.15
CA ALA A 101 5.92 8.27 -6.31
C ALA A 101 5.00 9.36 -5.73
N GLU A 102 5.57 10.43 -5.17
CA GLU A 102 4.80 11.57 -4.65
C GLU A 102 3.97 12.27 -5.74
N ALA A 103 4.54 12.45 -6.94
CA ALA A 103 3.81 13.05 -8.07
C ALA A 103 2.64 12.18 -8.51
N LEU A 104 2.84 10.87 -8.64
CA LEU A 104 1.77 9.93 -8.99
C LEU A 104 0.70 9.83 -7.91
N ALA A 105 1.08 9.88 -6.63
CA ALA A 105 0.14 9.90 -5.51
C ALA A 105 -0.74 11.16 -5.57
N LYS A 106 -0.14 12.34 -5.82
CA LYS A 106 -0.88 13.60 -6.00
C LYS A 106 -1.84 13.57 -7.19
N LEU A 107 -1.48 12.86 -8.26
CA LEU A 107 -2.32 12.67 -9.44
C LEU A 107 -3.38 11.56 -9.29
N GLY A 108 -3.36 10.79 -8.19
CA GLY A 108 -4.24 9.63 -8.01
C GLY A 108 -3.91 8.45 -8.92
N LEU A 109 -2.71 8.41 -9.49
CA LEU A 109 -2.24 7.37 -10.43
C LEU A 109 -1.36 6.30 -9.75
N LEU A 110 -0.92 6.55 -8.51
CA LEU A 110 -0.09 5.60 -7.78
C LEU A 110 -0.94 4.47 -7.17
N ALA A 111 -0.86 3.27 -7.75
CA ALA A 111 -1.56 2.10 -7.21
C ALA A 111 -0.92 1.57 -5.91
N ALA A 112 0.41 1.54 -5.86
CA ALA A 112 1.18 1.14 -4.68
C ALA A 112 2.64 1.58 -4.81
N SER A 113 3.36 1.64 -3.69
CA SER A 113 4.79 1.92 -3.63
C SER A 113 5.49 1.00 -2.63
N PHE A 114 6.72 0.55 -2.95
CA PHE A 114 7.55 -0.18 -2.01
C PHE A 114 9.04 0.16 -2.22
N PHE A 115 9.68 0.67 -1.18
CA PHE A 115 11.10 0.99 -1.16
C PHE A 115 11.89 -0.06 -0.37
N PHE A 116 12.71 -0.83 -1.10
CA PHE A 116 13.65 -1.77 -0.50
C PHE A 116 14.79 -1.03 0.22
N TRP A 117 15.19 -1.55 1.38
CA TRP A 117 16.29 -1.01 2.17
C TRP A 117 17.10 -2.12 2.81
N ARG A 118 18.40 -2.18 2.46
CA ARG A 118 19.29 -3.29 2.85
C ARG A 118 19.45 -3.45 4.36
N SER A 119 19.44 -2.34 5.10
CA SER A 119 19.69 -2.36 6.54
C SER A 119 18.41 -2.42 7.38
N ALA A 120 17.23 -2.60 6.76
CA ALA A 120 15.97 -2.69 7.48
C ALA A 120 15.37 -4.08 7.30
N THR A 121 15.29 -4.83 8.39
CA THR A 121 14.64 -6.13 8.45
C THR A 121 13.20 -6.03 7.94
N GLY A 122 12.82 -6.89 7.00
CA GLY A 122 11.50 -6.88 6.36
C GLY A 122 11.36 -5.90 5.19
N ARG A 123 12.41 -5.12 4.88
CA ARG A 123 12.54 -4.32 3.65
C ARG A 123 13.77 -4.69 2.81
N ASN A 124 14.57 -5.63 3.29
CA ASN A 124 15.75 -6.15 2.62
C ASN A 124 15.46 -7.40 1.75
N THR A 125 14.26 -7.98 1.87
CA THR A 125 13.75 -9.10 1.08
C THR A 125 12.38 -8.76 0.49
N SER A 126 11.87 -9.57 -0.45
CA SER A 126 10.56 -9.41 -1.08
C SER A 126 9.40 -9.99 -0.27
N ASP A 127 9.65 -10.62 0.89
CA ASP A 127 8.63 -11.37 1.65
C ASP A 127 7.42 -10.52 2.04
N ARG A 128 7.63 -9.24 2.32
CA ARG A 128 6.59 -8.29 2.72
C ARG A 128 6.04 -7.44 1.56
N PHE A 129 6.61 -7.57 0.36
CA PHE A 129 6.25 -6.74 -0.79
C PHE A 129 4.77 -6.89 -1.17
N THR A 130 4.31 -8.12 -1.35
CA THR A 130 2.93 -8.42 -1.77
C THR A 130 1.90 -8.01 -0.72
N ALA A 131 2.18 -8.28 0.57
CA ALA A 131 1.29 -7.90 1.65
C ALA A 131 1.17 -6.37 1.78
N THR A 132 2.28 -5.65 1.63
CA THR A 132 2.33 -4.18 1.75
C THR A 132 1.61 -3.50 0.60
N THR A 133 1.84 -3.95 -0.64
CA THR A 133 1.28 -3.32 -1.85
C THR A 133 -0.22 -3.57 -2.00
N ARG A 134 -0.75 -4.72 -1.55
CA ARG A 134 -2.19 -5.01 -1.57
C ARG A 134 -3.00 -4.24 -0.52
N ASN A 135 -2.38 -3.80 0.57
CA ASN A 135 -3.08 -3.11 1.65
C ASN A 135 -3.28 -1.61 1.39
N HIS A 136 -2.65 -1.05 0.35
CA HIS A 136 -2.62 0.40 0.09
C HIS A 136 -3.69 0.88 -0.91
N GLN A 137 -4.90 0.31 -0.84
CA GLN A 137 -6.06 0.85 -1.56
C GLN A 137 -6.77 1.84 -0.60
N LYS A 138 -6.58 3.14 -0.81
CA LYS A 138 -7.45 4.18 -0.26
C LYS A 138 -8.61 4.44 -1.21
#